data_AF-A0A074W7A1-F1
#
_entry.id   AF-A0A074W7A1-F1
#
_cell.length_a   1.000
_cell.length_b   1.000
_cell.length_c   1.000
_cell.angle_alpha   90.00
_cell.angle_beta   90.00
_cell.angle_gamma   90.00
#
_symmetry.space_group_name_H-M   'P 1'
#
loop_
_entity.id
_entity.type
_entity.pdbx_description
1 polymer ?
#
loop_
_entity_poly.entity_id
_entity_poly.type
_entity_poly.pdbx_seq_one_letter_code
_entity_poly.pdbx_strand_id
1 'polypeptide(L)'
;MGRYNFAPQRVHQAATRLLQARETGRATIASQPPPPWYTVIGNLPPSERLVRPPLQPAQRKGRKASKLFQPVKLQYPEDQLRLDFFGDHPWELARPRQILEDDGKDYQKFDWSQLDQPTKQVDGESLVQRQAWLMGLPDTYPAYTKAGAYDKARKEFYEVRHTQEIERRVAREEALWTGAEFGPSPLTVGMELEDQKYEEWREWAAKEIMAYKQLSGSSGSALDQDSPLDPVLDADVLSAMEEVEPSVPGSKRGQTAQGGAFVHA
;
A
#
# COMPACT_ATOMS: atom_id res chain seq x y z
N MET A 1 7.81 11.36 29.96
CA MET A 1 9.19 11.20 29.45
C MET A 1 9.81 10.00 30.16
N GLY A 2 9.93 8.85 29.50
CA GLY A 2 10.55 7.67 30.10
C GLY A 2 11.99 7.96 30.53
N ARG A 3 12.40 7.50 31.70
CA ARG A 3 13.79 7.63 32.16
C ARG A 3 14.66 6.74 31.26
N TYR A 4 15.55 7.33 30.47
CA TYR A 4 16.47 6.58 29.62
C TYR A 4 17.49 5.82 30.49
N ASN A 5 17.59 4.50 30.32
CA ASN A 5 18.62 3.69 30.98
C ASN A 5 19.90 3.70 30.14
N PHE A 6 20.95 4.23 30.74
CA PHE A 6 22.24 4.48 30.13
C PHE A 6 23.33 3.51 30.58
N ALA A 7 22.99 2.52 31.41
CA ALA A 7 23.89 1.48 31.85
C ALA A 7 24.50 0.64 30.71
N PRO A 8 23.77 0.26 29.64
CA PRO A 8 24.33 -0.58 28.57
C PRO A 8 25.53 0.04 27.84
N GLN A 9 25.54 1.35 27.66
CA GLN A 9 26.66 2.06 27.00
C GLN A 9 27.83 2.35 27.96
N ARG A 10 27.65 2.18 29.27
CA ARG A 10 28.70 2.40 30.30
C ARG A 10 29.34 1.09 30.77
N VAL A 11 29.08 -0.01 30.09
CA VAL A 11 29.56 -1.35 30.45
C VAL A 11 31.09 -1.42 30.52
N HIS A 12 31.80 -0.78 29.58
CA HIS A 12 33.27 -0.69 29.63
C HIS A 12 33.74 0.07 30.89
N GLN A 13 33.18 1.27 31.16
CA GLN A 13 33.53 2.06 32.34
C GLN A 13 33.23 1.33 33.65
N ALA A 14 32.11 0.61 33.71
CA ALA A 14 31.73 -0.20 34.86
C ALA A 14 32.70 -1.37 35.07
N ALA A 15 33.07 -2.08 34.00
CA ALA A 15 34.04 -3.16 34.06
C ALA A 15 35.45 -2.67 34.43
N THR A 16 35.91 -1.54 33.88
CA THR A 16 37.20 -0.93 34.27
C THR A 16 37.23 -0.65 35.77
N ARG A 17 36.14 -0.11 36.34
CA ARG A 17 36.04 0.13 37.79
C ARG A 17 36.09 -1.15 38.62
N LEU A 18 35.41 -2.22 38.18
CA LEU A 18 35.43 -3.51 38.87
C LEU A 18 36.83 -4.17 38.81
N LEU A 19 37.52 -4.05 37.67
CA LEU A 19 38.89 -4.54 37.50
C LEU A 19 39.88 -3.75 38.38
N GLN A 20 39.78 -2.42 38.41
CA GLN A 20 40.61 -1.56 39.27
C GLN A 20 40.37 -1.81 40.77
N ALA A 21 39.09 -1.91 41.20
CA ALA A 21 38.75 -2.21 42.58
C ALA A 21 39.33 -3.56 43.04
N ARG A 22 39.32 -4.55 42.14
CA ARG A 22 39.93 -5.87 42.36
C ARG A 22 41.45 -5.81 42.53
N GLU A 23 42.14 -4.99 41.74
CA GLU A 23 43.60 -4.83 41.84
C GLU A 23 44.04 -4.21 43.19
N THR A 24 43.22 -3.30 43.75
CA THR A 24 43.50 -2.65 45.04
C THR A 24 43.08 -3.45 46.28
N GLY A 25 42.11 -4.37 46.12
CA GLY A 25 41.60 -5.22 47.20
C GLY A 25 42.47 -6.46 47.40
N ARG A 26 42.90 -6.71 48.63
CA ARG A 26 43.66 -7.91 49.03
C ARG A 26 42.78 -9.17 48.95
N ALA A 27 42.48 -9.65 47.74
CA ALA A 27 41.59 -10.78 47.50
C ALA A 27 42.36 -11.99 46.94
N THR A 28 42.36 -13.05 47.74
CA THR A 28 42.96 -14.38 47.56
C THR A 28 42.30 -15.25 46.49
N ILE A 29 41.63 -14.65 45.49
CA ILE A 29 40.90 -15.36 44.43
C ILE A 29 41.56 -15.02 43.09
N ALA A 30 42.26 -16.01 42.54
CA ALA A 30 43.01 -16.01 41.28
C ALA A 30 42.46 -15.00 40.25
N SER A 31 43.32 -14.08 39.81
CA SER A 31 43.07 -13.06 38.79
C SER A 31 42.39 -13.67 37.55
N GLN A 32 41.05 -13.61 37.50
CA GLN A 32 40.32 -13.98 36.31
C GLN A 32 40.64 -12.91 35.25
N PRO A 33 40.96 -13.32 34.02
CA PRO A 33 41.26 -12.39 32.95
C PRO A 33 40.07 -11.45 32.71
N PRO A 34 40.31 -10.24 32.17
CA PRO A 34 39.23 -9.36 31.78
C PRO A 34 38.28 -10.09 30.81
N PRO A 35 36.98 -9.72 30.78
CA PRO A 35 36.05 -10.30 29.83
C PRO A 35 36.57 -10.18 28.39
N PRO A 36 36.35 -11.17 27.52
CA PRO A 36 36.85 -11.16 26.14
C PRO A 36 36.45 -9.91 25.33
N TRP A 37 35.30 -9.29 25.66
CA TRP A 37 34.80 -8.09 25.00
C TRP A 37 35.45 -6.78 25.50
N TYR A 38 36.17 -6.79 26.62
CA TYR A 38 36.68 -5.57 27.28
C TYR A 38 37.61 -4.76 26.36
N THR A 39 38.58 -5.44 25.74
CA THR A 39 39.53 -4.81 24.81
C THR A 39 38.86 -4.32 23.54
N VAL A 40 37.85 -5.05 23.04
CA VAL A 40 37.09 -4.71 21.83
C VAL A 40 36.30 -3.41 22.04
N ILE A 41 35.57 -3.28 23.15
CA ILE A 41 34.80 -2.06 23.47
C ILE A 41 35.71 -0.88 23.83
N GLY A 42 36.88 -1.16 24.41
CA GLY A 42 37.90 -0.12 24.65
C GLY A 42 38.43 0.50 23.35
N ASN A 43 38.56 -0.32 22.29
CA ASN A 43 39.02 0.12 20.97
C ASN A 43 37.90 0.72 20.11
N LEU A 44 36.66 0.29 20.31
CA LEU A 44 35.47 0.75 19.57
C LEU A 44 34.47 1.37 20.56
N PRO A 45 34.66 2.66 20.95
CA PRO A 45 33.76 3.29 21.89
C PRO A 45 32.33 3.44 21.30
N PRO A 46 31.29 3.37 22.15
CA PRO A 46 29.91 3.56 21.71
C PRO A 46 29.66 5.01 21.22
N SER A 47 28.63 5.18 20.39
CA SER A 47 28.26 6.48 19.79
C SER A 47 27.74 7.52 20.81
N GLU A 48 27.75 8.79 20.39
CA GLU A 48 27.34 9.94 21.19
C GLU A 48 25.85 9.89 21.61
N ARG A 49 25.53 10.42 22.79
CA ARG A 49 24.25 10.19 23.48
C ARG A 49 23.31 11.37 23.32
N LEU A 50 22.06 11.09 22.94
CA LEU A 50 20.93 12.04 22.98
C LEU A 50 21.22 13.43 22.39
N VAL A 51 22.12 13.52 21.43
CA VAL A 51 22.32 14.76 20.69
C VAL A 51 21.23 14.86 19.64
N ARG A 52 20.51 15.98 19.64
CA ARG A 52 19.59 16.34 18.56
C ARG A 52 20.35 17.31 17.66
N PRO A 53 20.98 16.84 16.57
CA PRO A 53 21.64 17.75 15.66
C PRO A 53 20.59 18.62 14.95
N PRO A 54 20.91 19.89 14.63
CA PRO A 54 20.07 20.69 13.75
C PRO A 54 20.03 20.05 12.36
N LEU A 55 18.84 19.63 11.91
CA LEU A 55 18.63 18.97 10.61
C LEU A 55 18.13 19.92 9.53
N GLN A 56 17.73 21.14 9.91
CA GLN A 56 17.21 22.16 8.99
C GLN A 56 18.08 23.42 9.08
N PRO A 57 18.31 24.15 7.97
CA PRO A 57 18.92 25.46 8.04
C PRO A 57 18.00 26.43 8.81
N ALA A 58 18.60 27.38 9.55
CA ALA A 58 17.83 28.41 10.24
C ALA A 58 17.00 29.21 9.21
N GLN A 59 15.69 29.26 9.42
CA GLN A 59 14.79 29.98 8.52
C GLN A 59 15.06 31.49 8.51
N ARG A 60 14.58 32.15 7.44
CA ARG A 60 14.80 33.56 7.07
C ARG A 60 14.78 34.55 8.26
N LYS A 61 15.58 35.61 8.12
CA LYS A 61 15.78 36.70 9.08
C LYS A 61 14.43 37.28 9.56
N GLY A 62 14.21 37.32 10.87
CA GLY A 62 13.04 37.98 11.49
C GLY A 62 12.03 37.08 12.20
N ARG A 63 12.17 35.74 12.17
CA ARG A 63 11.31 34.82 12.94
C ARG A 63 12.14 33.84 13.77
N LYS A 64 11.60 33.43 14.93
CA LYS A 64 12.21 32.38 15.78
C LYS A 64 12.25 31.07 14.98
N ALA A 65 13.42 30.43 14.91
CA ALA A 65 13.59 29.16 14.22
C ALA A 65 12.75 28.07 14.90
N SER A 66 11.61 27.74 14.29
CA SER A 66 10.83 26.55 14.66
C SER A 66 11.33 25.35 13.86
N LYS A 67 11.25 24.14 14.42
CA LYS A 67 11.52 22.86 13.72
C LYS A 67 12.98 22.58 13.30
N LEU A 68 13.95 23.28 13.89
CA LEU A 68 15.38 23.08 13.62
C LEU A 68 15.85 21.61 13.75
N PHE A 69 15.30 20.90 14.73
CA PHE A 69 15.63 19.50 15.04
C PHE A 69 14.69 18.49 14.38
N GLN A 70 13.76 18.93 13.53
CA GLN A 70 12.80 18.07 12.86
C GLN A 70 13.39 17.57 11.53
N PRO A 71 13.26 16.27 11.19
CA PRO A 71 13.63 15.77 9.87
C PRO A 71 12.94 16.56 8.74
N VAL A 72 13.66 16.77 7.64
CA VAL A 72 13.13 17.44 6.45
C VAL A 72 12.18 16.50 5.71
N LYS A 73 11.04 17.02 5.22
CA LYS A 73 10.19 16.29 4.30
C LYS A 73 10.86 16.27 2.94
N LEU A 74 11.26 15.09 2.46
CA LEU A 74 11.81 14.92 1.13
C LEU A 74 10.68 15.14 0.11
N GLN A 75 10.93 15.99 -0.88
CA GLN A 75 10.01 16.28 -1.97
C GLN A 75 10.81 16.22 -3.26
N TYR A 76 10.28 15.52 -4.24
CA TYR A 76 10.92 15.33 -5.53
C TYR A 76 10.07 15.97 -6.64
N PRO A 77 10.70 16.53 -7.69
CA PRO A 77 9.95 17.12 -8.80
C PRO A 77 9.04 16.10 -9.52
N GLU A 78 9.44 14.82 -9.52
CA GLU A 78 8.69 13.70 -10.08
C GLU A 78 7.39 13.42 -9.32
N ASP A 79 7.28 13.79 -8.04
CA ASP A 79 6.07 13.56 -7.25
C ASP A 79 4.87 14.29 -7.85
N GLN A 80 5.08 15.50 -8.39
CA GLN A 80 4.02 16.23 -9.09
C GLN A 80 3.65 15.54 -10.40
N LEU A 81 4.64 15.01 -11.14
CA LEU A 81 4.41 14.31 -12.40
C LEU A 81 3.61 13.02 -12.18
N ARG A 82 3.89 12.29 -11.09
CA ARG A 82 3.11 11.10 -10.69
C ARG A 82 1.65 11.47 -10.41
N LEU A 83 1.42 12.54 -9.64
CA LEU A 83 0.06 13.00 -9.34
C LEU A 83 -0.72 13.37 -10.60
N ASP A 84 -0.07 14.11 -11.51
CA ASP A 84 -0.69 14.50 -12.78
C ASP A 84 -1.04 13.24 -13.63
N PHE A 85 -0.10 12.30 -13.78
CA PHE A 85 -0.30 11.10 -14.59
C PHE A 85 -1.39 10.17 -14.04
N PHE A 86 -1.33 9.83 -12.74
CA PHE A 86 -2.31 8.93 -12.12
C PHE A 86 -3.68 9.61 -11.91
N GLY A 87 -3.73 10.94 -11.87
CA GLY A 87 -4.97 11.69 -11.94
C GLY A 87 -5.69 11.51 -13.27
N ASP A 88 -4.94 11.55 -14.38
CA ASP A 88 -5.47 11.33 -15.73
C ASP A 88 -5.77 9.84 -16.02
N HIS A 89 -5.02 8.92 -15.41
CA HIS A 89 -5.10 7.47 -15.67
C HIS A 89 -5.38 6.64 -14.41
N PRO A 90 -6.57 6.73 -13.79
CA PRO A 90 -6.87 6.02 -12.55
C PRO A 90 -6.71 4.50 -12.65
N TRP A 91 -7.03 3.92 -13.81
CA TRP A 91 -6.96 2.47 -14.03
C TRP A 91 -5.55 1.91 -14.18
N GLU A 92 -4.53 2.75 -14.33
CA GLU A 92 -3.14 2.27 -14.24
C GLU A 92 -2.79 1.83 -12.82
N LEU A 93 -3.49 2.33 -11.79
CA LEU A 93 -3.34 1.85 -10.41
C LEU A 93 -3.90 0.43 -10.19
N ALA A 94 -4.81 -0.03 -11.05
CA ALA A 94 -5.35 -1.38 -10.97
C ALA A 94 -4.35 -2.43 -11.48
N ARG A 95 -3.31 -2.02 -12.21
CA ARG A 95 -2.26 -2.94 -12.66
C ARG A 95 -1.34 -3.27 -11.47
N PRO A 96 -1.17 -4.56 -11.14
CA PRO A 96 -0.35 -4.95 -10.01
C PRO A 96 1.11 -4.59 -10.26
N ARG A 97 1.76 -4.02 -9.24
CA ARG A 97 3.15 -3.57 -9.29
C ARG A 97 3.95 -4.18 -8.15
N GLN A 98 5.10 -4.76 -8.47
CA GLN A 98 6.06 -5.23 -7.48
C GLN A 98 6.91 -4.06 -6.96
N ILE A 99 6.86 -3.83 -5.65
CA ILE A 99 7.64 -2.77 -4.96
C ILE A 99 8.89 -3.36 -4.30
N LEU A 100 8.91 -4.67 -4.06
CA LEU A 100 10.06 -5.36 -3.50
C LEU A 100 11.25 -5.23 -4.47
N GLU A 101 12.32 -4.59 -3.99
CA GLU A 101 13.58 -4.44 -4.72
C GLU A 101 14.42 -5.72 -4.62
N ASP A 102 15.16 -6.04 -5.68
CA ASP A 102 16.09 -7.17 -5.68
C ASP A 102 17.44 -6.76 -5.06
N ASP A 103 18.22 -5.93 -5.77
CA ASP A 103 19.56 -5.48 -5.34
C ASP A 103 19.60 -4.00 -4.87
N GLY A 104 18.49 -3.26 -5.07
CA GLY A 104 18.40 -1.81 -4.83
C GLY A 104 19.26 -0.94 -5.77
N LYS A 105 19.82 -1.54 -6.83
CA LYS A 105 20.70 -0.88 -7.81
C LYS A 105 20.11 -0.79 -9.21
N ASP A 106 18.81 -1.00 -9.34
CA ASP A 106 18.15 -1.08 -10.65
C ASP A 106 18.22 0.24 -11.41
N TYR A 107 18.23 1.37 -10.69
CA TYR A 107 18.39 2.71 -11.27
C TYR A 107 19.66 2.88 -12.11
N GLN A 108 20.71 2.08 -11.89
CA GLN A 108 21.97 2.16 -12.64
C GLN A 108 21.87 1.50 -14.02
N LYS A 109 20.91 0.57 -14.18
CA LYS A 109 20.74 -0.22 -15.40
C LYS A 109 19.75 0.43 -16.37
N PHE A 110 18.96 1.40 -15.90
CA PHE A 110 17.91 2.03 -16.69
C PHE A 110 18.44 3.22 -17.47
N ASP A 111 18.20 3.20 -18.78
CA ASP A 111 18.45 4.33 -19.67
C ASP A 111 17.11 4.90 -20.17
N TRP A 112 16.73 6.06 -19.65
CA TRP A 112 15.46 6.72 -19.96
C TRP A 112 15.41 7.41 -21.34
N SER A 113 16.41 7.13 -22.20
CA SER A 113 16.37 7.44 -23.63
C SER A 113 15.24 6.71 -24.37
N GLN A 114 14.77 5.57 -23.83
CA GLN A 114 13.62 4.81 -24.28
C GLN A 114 12.69 4.50 -23.10
N LEU A 115 11.42 4.25 -23.38
CA LEU A 115 10.43 3.92 -22.35
C LEU A 115 10.62 2.48 -21.85
N ASP A 116 10.85 1.55 -22.78
CA ASP A 116 11.07 0.15 -22.49
C ASP A 116 12.44 -0.06 -21.85
N GLN A 117 12.45 -0.79 -20.73
CA GLN A 117 13.65 -1.11 -19.98
C GLN A 117 13.81 -2.63 -19.90
N PRO A 118 15.02 -3.20 -20.05
CA PRO A 118 15.19 -4.64 -20.17
C PRO A 118 14.61 -5.48 -19.02
N THR A 119 14.73 -5.00 -17.78
CA THR A 119 14.32 -5.76 -16.58
C THR A 119 13.05 -5.24 -15.93
N LYS A 120 12.50 -4.11 -16.40
CA LYS A 120 11.37 -3.43 -15.77
C LYS A 120 10.18 -3.42 -16.72
N GLN A 121 9.02 -3.85 -16.20
CA GLN A 121 7.76 -3.71 -16.93
C GLN A 121 7.37 -2.25 -17.10
N VAL A 122 6.80 -1.92 -18.24
CA VAL A 122 6.33 -0.56 -18.54
C VAL A 122 5.13 -0.22 -17.64
N ASP A 123 5.30 0.85 -16.88
CA ASP A 123 4.43 1.34 -15.80
C ASP A 123 4.35 2.87 -15.86
N GLY A 124 3.41 3.49 -15.15
CA GLY A 124 3.35 4.95 -14.99
C GLY A 124 4.68 5.55 -14.52
N GLU A 125 5.44 4.84 -13.68
CA GLU A 125 6.78 5.31 -13.27
C GLU A 125 7.76 5.37 -14.45
N SER A 126 7.67 4.46 -15.43
CA SER A 126 8.54 4.55 -16.63
C SER A 126 8.22 5.79 -17.46
N LEU A 127 6.94 6.17 -17.57
CA LEU A 127 6.52 7.39 -18.23
C LEU A 127 7.01 8.64 -17.49
N VAL A 128 6.87 8.68 -16.17
CA VAL A 128 7.32 9.82 -15.36
C VAL A 128 8.84 10.04 -15.49
N GLN A 129 9.63 8.97 -15.45
CA GLN A 129 11.07 9.06 -15.62
C GLN A 129 11.45 9.46 -17.06
N ARG A 130 10.75 8.92 -18.06
CA ARG A 130 10.89 9.33 -19.45
C ARG A 130 10.57 10.81 -19.65
N GLN A 131 9.50 11.30 -19.03
CA GLN A 131 9.12 12.71 -19.04
C GLN A 131 10.19 13.58 -18.36
N ALA A 132 10.66 13.17 -17.18
CA ALA A 132 11.72 13.88 -16.46
C ALA A 132 13.03 13.94 -17.26
N TRP A 133 13.39 12.84 -17.94
CA TRP A 133 14.55 12.78 -18.83
C TRP A 133 14.41 13.72 -20.04
N LEU A 134 13.24 13.74 -20.69
CA LEU A 134 12.95 14.67 -21.79
C LEU A 134 13.02 16.13 -21.37
N MET A 135 12.65 16.44 -20.13
CA MET A 135 12.76 17.79 -19.55
C MET A 135 14.20 18.14 -19.14
N GLY A 136 15.01 17.14 -18.77
CA GLY A 136 16.38 17.32 -18.28
C GLY A 136 17.45 17.40 -19.38
N LEU A 137 17.13 17.05 -20.63
CA LEU A 137 18.03 17.11 -21.77
C LEU A 137 18.46 18.57 -22.08
N PRO A 138 19.75 18.92 -21.98
CA PRO A 138 20.25 20.25 -22.34
C PRO A 138 20.30 20.50 -23.85
N ASP A 139 20.44 19.44 -24.64
CA ASP A 139 20.88 19.51 -26.05
C ASP A 139 19.77 19.30 -27.09
N THR A 140 18.53 18.97 -26.68
CA THR A 140 17.41 18.87 -27.62
C THR A 140 16.80 20.25 -27.87
N TYR A 141 16.96 20.76 -29.08
CA TYR A 141 16.23 21.94 -29.55
C TYR A 141 14.93 21.51 -30.25
N PRO A 142 13.74 21.98 -29.83
CA PRO A 142 13.46 22.84 -28.67
C PRO A 142 13.43 22.07 -27.34
N ALA A 143 13.82 22.73 -26.26
CA ALA A 143 13.68 22.18 -24.91
C ALA A 143 12.20 21.84 -24.67
N TYR A 144 11.92 20.58 -24.30
CA TYR A 144 10.54 20.17 -24.08
C TYR A 144 9.95 20.92 -22.89
N THR A 145 8.80 21.58 -23.10
CA THR A 145 7.98 22.06 -22.00
C THR A 145 7.44 20.88 -21.22
N LYS A 146 7.06 21.07 -19.95
CA LYS A 146 6.46 20.01 -19.11
C LYS A 146 5.33 19.27 -19.84
N ALA A 147 4.46 20.02 -20.54
CA ALA A 147 3.34 19.47 -21.31
C ALA A 147 3.80 18.74 -22.58
N GLY A 148 4.76 19.30 -23.33
CA GLY A 148 5.30 18.63 -24.53
C GLY A 148 6.04 17.33 -24.22
N ALA A 149 6.81 17.30 -23.13
CA ALA A 149 7.44 16.08 -22.63
C ALA A 149 6.41 15.03 -22.21
N TYR A 150 5.35 15.47 -21.52
CA TYR A 150 4.24 14.61 -21.09
C TYR A 150 3.55 13.96 -22.30
N ASP A 151 3.16 14.75 -23.30
CA ASP A 151 2.46 14.26 -24.49
C ASP A 151 3.28 13.26 -25.28
N LYS A 152 4.60 13.48 -25.39
CA LYS A 152 5.50 12.54 -26.06
C LYS A 152 5.60 11.22 -25.30
N ALA A 153 5.93 11.29 -24.01
CA ALA A 153 6.06 10.09 -23.16
C ALA A 153 4.75 9.30 -23.08
N ARG A 154 3.61 10.00 -23.05
CA ARG A 154 2.27 9.42 -23.04
C ARG A 154 1.93 8.67 -24.33
N LYS A 155 2.28 9.22 -25.50
CA LYS A 155 2.08 8.54 -26.78
C LYS A 155 2.94 7.27 -26.88
N GLU A 156 4.23 7.38 -26.53
CA GLU A 156 5.12 6.21 -26.45
C GLU A 156 4.53 5.13 -25.52
N PHE A 157 3.99 5.53 -24.37
CA PHE A 157 3.35 4.62 -23.42
C PHE A 157 2.08 3.96 -23.98
N TYR A 158 1.23 4.72 -24.68
CA TYR A 158 0.03 4.16 -25.33
C TYR A 158 0.38 3.16 -26.42
N GLU A 159 1.42 3.42 -27.21
CA GLU A 159 1.90 2.49 -28.23
C GLU A 159 2.33 1.15 -27.61
N VAL A 160 3.13 1.20 -26.52
CA VAL A 160 3.54 0.00 -25.80
C VAL A 160 2.34 -0.75 -25.20
N ARG A 161 1.39 -0.03 -24.58
CA ARG A 161 0.18 -0.63 -24.00
C ARG A 161 -0.71 -1.28 -25.06
N HIS A 162 -0.91 -0.60 -26.19
CA HIS A 162 -1.68 -1.12 -27.31
C HIS A 162 -1.03 -2.38 -27.89
N THR A 163 0.30 -2.37 -28.03
CA THR A 163 1.05 -3.52 -28.55
C THR A 163 0.89 -4.73 -27.63
N GLN A 164 1.07 -4.54 -26.32
CA GLN A 164 0.86 -5.61 -25.33
C GLN A 164 -0.56 -6.20 -25.36
N GLU A 165 -1.58 -5.38 -25.61
CA GLU A 165 -2.97 -5.84 -25.69
C GLU A 165 -3.23 -6.63 -26.98
N ILE A 166 -2.74 -6.16 -28.13
CA ILE A 166 -2.81 -6.90 -29.39
C ILE A 166 -2.10 -8.25 -29.24
N GLU A 167 -0.87 -8.24 -28.73
CA GLU A 167 -0.04 -9.44 -28.56
C GLU A 167 -0.77 -10.51 -27.76
N ARG A 168 -1.37 -10.15 -26.62
CA ARG A 168 -2.14 -11.08 -25.79
C ARG A 168 -3.35 -11.66 -26.53
N ARG A 169 -4.06 -10.82 -27.28
CA ARG A 169 -5.24 -11.23 -28.04
C ARG A 169 -4.85 -12.19 -29.17
N VAL A 170 -3.88 -11.80 -29.99
CA VAL A 170 -3.40 -12.59 -31.13
C VAL A 170 -2.81 -13.92 -30.65
N ALA A 171 -1.98 -13.91 -29.60
CA ALA A 171 -1.41 -15.13 -29.04
C ALA A 171 -2.48 -16.13 -28.58
N ARG A 172 -3.59 -15.64 -27.99
CA ARG A 172 -4.72 -16.50 -27.61
C ARG A 172 -5.46 -17.05 -28.83
N GLU A 173 -5.71 -16.23 -29.84
CA GLU A 173 -6.39 -16.64 -31.07
C GLU A 173 -5.57 -17.70 -31.83
N GLU A 174 -4.25 -17.51 -31.93
CA GLU A 174 -3.32 -18.48 -32.54
C GLU A 174 -3.24 -19.79 -31.75
N ALA A 175 -3.22 -19.72 -30.42
CA ALA A 175 -3.24 -20.90 -29.56
C ALA A 175 -4.54 -21.71 -29.74
N LEU A 176 -5.70 -21.03 -29.79
CA LEU A 176 -6.99 -21.70 -30.05
C LEU A 176 -7.02 -22.32 -31.46
N TRP A 177 -6.51 -21.62 -32.47
CA TRP A 177 -6.43 -22.14 -33.84
C TRP A 177 -5.58 -23.40 -33.92
N THR A 178 -4.50 -23.48 -33.14
CA THR A 178 -3.61 -24.66 -33.07
C THR A 178 -4.16 -25.79 -32.19
N GLY A 179 -5.36 -25.62 -31.63
CA GLY A 179 -6.05 -26.63 -30.83
C GLY A 179 -5.67 -26.63 -29.35
N ALA A 180 -5.07 -25.56 -28.83
CA ALA A 180 -4.87 -25.41 -27.39
C ALA A 180 -6.21 -25.13 -26.69
N GLU A 181 -6.46 -25.84 -25.60
CA GLU A 181 -7.63 -25.61 -24.74
C GLU A 181 -7.22 -24.82 -23.49
N PHE A 182 -8.02 -23.82 -23.13
CA PHE A 182 -7.81 -23.01 -21.94
C PHE A 182 -8.83 -23.39 -20.86
N GLY A 183 -8.45 -23.19 -19.59
CA GLY A 183 -9.38 -23.30 -18.46
C GLY A 183 -10.47 -22.22 -18.47
N PRO A 184 -11.29 -22.14 -17.41
CA PRO A 184 -12.36 -21.16 -17.32
C PRO A 184 -11.81 -19.72 -17.44
N SER A 185 -12.53 -18.89 -18.19
CA SER A 185 -12.20 -17.48 -18.34
C SER A 185 -12.30 -16.75 -17.00
N PRO A 186 -11.47 -15.72 -16.74
CA PRO A 186 -11.61 -14.87 -15.56
C PRO A 186 -13.03 -14.30 -15.38
N LEU A 187 -13.78 -14.08 -16.47
CA LEU A 187 -15.17 -13.65 -16.41
C LEU A 187 -16.09 -14.72 -15.80
N THR A 188 -15.89 -15.98 -16.19
CA THR A 188 -16.65 -17.13 -15.68
C THR A 188 -16.35 -17.35 -14.19
N VAL A 189 -15.06 -17.33 -13.82
CA VAL A 189 -14.63 -17.42 -12.42
C VAL A 189 -15.19 -16.27 -11.59
N GLY A 190 -15.24 -15.05 -12.15
CA GLY A 190 -15.86 -13.90 -11.51
C GLY A 190 -17.35 -14.12 -11.21
N MET A 191 -18.12 -14.58 -12.20
CA MET A 191 -19.55 -14.89 -12.04
C MET A 191 -19.78 -15.95 -10.97
N GLU A 192 -18.98 -17.02 -10.96
CA GLU A 192 -19.09 -18.08 -9.94
C GLU A 192 -18.86 -17.56 -8.52
N LEU A 193 -17.94 -16.60 -8.33
CA LEU A 193 -17.70 -15.96 -7.04
C LEU A 193 -18.83 -15.00 -6.65
N GLU A 194 -19.40 -14.28 -7.62
CA GLU A 194 -20.55 -13.39 -7.41
C GLU A 194 -21.79 -14.20 -7.00
N ASP A 195 -22.06 -15.32 -7.67
CA ASP A 195 -23.17 -16.22 -7.35
C ASP A 195 -23.03 -16.77 -5.91
N GLN A 196 -21.82 -17.18 -5.51
CA GLN A 196 -21.57 -17.65 -4.14
C GLN A 196 -21.88 -16.56 -3.11
N LYS A 197 -21.48 -15.30 -3.37
CA LYS A 197 -21.76 -14.18 -2.47
C LYS A 197 -23.22 -13.76 -2.49
N TYR A 198 -23.89 -13.90 -3.63
CA TYR A 198 -25.31 -13.65 -3.74
C TYR A 198 -26.12 -14.63 -2.89
N GLU A 199 -25.81 -15.93 -2.93
CA GLU A 199 -26.49 -16.93 -2.11
C GLU A 199 -26.22 -16.71 -0.60
N GLU A 200 -24.98 -16.38 -0.21
CA GLU A 200 -24.67 -15.98 1.17
C GLU A 200 -25.53 -14.77 1.63
N TRP A 201 -25.65 -13.75 0.78
CA TRP A 201 -26.48 -12.57 1.04
C TRP A 201 -27.96 -12.93 1.10
N ARG A 202 -28.43 -13.81 0.21
CA ARG A 202 -29.82 -14.26 0.10
C ARG A 202 -30.25 -14.97 1.38
N GLU A 203 -29.43 -15.88 1.90
CA GLU A 203 -29.68 -16.55 3.18
C GLU A 203 -29.72 -15.57 4.36
N TRP A 204 -28.83 -14.58 4.37
CA TRP A 204 -28.82 -13.53 5.39
C TRP A 204 -30.10 -12.67 5.31
N ALA A 205 -30.47 -12.23 4.11
CA ALA A 205 -31.65 -11.40 3.88
C ALA A 205 -32.94 -12.14 4.30
N ALA A 206 -33.05 -13.44 4.02
CA ALA A 206 -34.19 -14.25 4.47
C ALA A 206 -34.32 -14.25 6.00
N LYS A 207 -33.19 -14.43 6.72
CA LYS A 207 -33.17 -14.39 8.20
C LYS A 207 -33.55 -13.02 8.74
N GLU A 208 -33.06 -11.95 8.11
CA GLU A 208 -33.38 -10.57 8.51
C GLU A 208 -34.85 -10.25 8.28
N ILE A 209 -35.42 -10.66 7.14
CA ILE A 209 -36.86 -10.51 6.84
C ILE A 209 -37.71 -11.25 7.87
N MET A 210 -37.33 -12.47 8.24
CA MET A 210 -38.02 -13.22 9.30
C MET A 210 -37.93 -12.52 10.65
N ALA A 211 -36.75 -12.05 11.04
CA ALA A 211 -36.58 -11.29 12.28
C ALA A 211 -37.42 -10.01 12.30
N TYR A 212 -37.49 -9.29 11.17
CA TYR A 212 -38.32 -8.10 11.01
C TYR A 212 -39.82 -8.44 11.09
N LYS A 213 -40.27 -9.52 10.44
CA LYS A 213 -41.67 -10.01 10.50
C LYS A 213 -42.04 -10.41 11.94
N GLN A 214 -41.15 -11.08 12.66
CA GLN A 214 -41.34 -11.47 14.07
C GLN A 214 -41.41 -10.23 14.99
N LEU A 215 -40.53 -9.25 14.80
CA LEU A 215 -40.54 -8.01 15.59
C LEU A 215 -41.79 -7.17 15.32
N SER A 216 -42.21 -7.06 14.05
CA SER A 216 -43.45 -6.40 13.65
C SER A 216 -44.68 -7.13 14.21
N GLY A 217 -44.67 -8.47 14.19
CA GLY A 217 -45.71 -9.32 14.78
C GLY A 217 -45.80 -9.23 16.30
N SER A 218 -44.69 -8.95 17.00
CA SER A 218 -44.71 -8.70 18.46
C SER A 218 -45.21 -7.30 18.85
N SER A 219 -45.21 -6.35 17.92
CA SER A 219 -45.60 -4.95 18.14
C SER A 219 -47.07 -4.68 17.78
N GLY A 220 -47.66 -5.51 16.91
CA GLY A 220 -49.09 -5.54 16.64
C GLY A 220 -49.80 -6.52 17.58
N SER A 221 -50.92 -6.11 18.17
CA SER A 221 -51.72 -6.95 19.09
C SER A 221 -51.96 -8.35 18.49
N ALA A 222 -51.39 -9.37 19.16
CA ALA A 222 -51.45 -10.77 18.77
C ALA A 222 -52.90 -11.26 18.66
N LEU A 223 -53.37 -11.48 17.43
CA LEU A 223 -54.46 -12.38 17.10
C LEU A 223 -54.01 -13.17 15.86
N ASP A 224 -53.93 -14.49 16.07
CA ASP A 224 -53.80 -15.56 15.07
C ASP A 224 -52.46 -15.75 14.34
N GLN A 225 -51.63 -16.65 14.89
CA GLN A 225 -51.23 -17.94 14.28
C GLN A 225 -49.86 -18.41 14.82
N ASP A 226 -49.89 -19.30 15.82
CA ASP A 226 -48.72 -20.08 16.24
C ASP A 226 -48.41 -21.15 15.17
N SER A 227 -47.54 -20.82 14.23
CA SER A 227 -46.75 -21.83 13.51
C SER A 227 -45.28 -21.44 13.55
N PRO A 228 -44.37 -22.34 13.97
CA PRO A 228 -42.94 -22.10 13.86
C PRO A 228 -42.59 -21.87 12.38
N LEU A 229 -42.12 -20.66 12.06
CA LEU A 229 -41.81 -20.23 10.70
C LEU A 229 -40.49 -20.90 10.27
N ASP A 230 -40.59 -21.92 9.43
CA ASP A 230 -39.44 -22.57 8.80
C ASP A 230 -39.00 -21.76 7.57
N PRO A 231 -37.70 -21.36 7.47
CA PRO A 231 -37.17 -20.52 6.38
C PRO A 231 -37.41 -21.04 4.96
N VAL A 232 -37.61 -22.34 4.83
CA VAL A 232 -37.67 -23.06 3.55
C VAL A 232 -39.11 -23.31 3.10
N LEU A 233 -40.09 -23.21 4.02
CA LEU A 233 -41.48 -23.63 3.78
C LEU A 233 -42.47 -22.45 3.72
N ASP A 234 -42.05 -21.25 4.11
CA ASP A 234 -42.89 -20.05 4.02
C ASP A 234 -42.95 -19.52 2.58
N ALA A 235 -44.07 -19.77 1.89
CA ALA A 235 -44.35 -19.29 0.54
C ALA A 235 -44.30 -17.76 0.43
N ASP A 236 -44.66 -17.04 1.50
CA ASP A 236 -44.59 -15.58 1.57
C ASP A 236 -43.14 -15.07 1.55
N VAL A 237 -42.20 -15.79 2.17
CA VAL A 237 -40.78 -15.41 2.18
C VAL A 237 -40.16 -15.70 0.82
N LEU A 238 -40.49 -16.83 0.20
CA LEU A 238 -40.04 -17.15 -1.16
C LEU A 238 -40.59 -16.15 -2.19
N SER A 239 -41.87 -15.77 -2.08
CA SER A 239 -42.48 -14.74 -2.94
C SER A 239 -41.84 -13.36 -2.74
N ALA A 240 -41.54 -12.98 -1.50
CA ALA A 240 -40.86 -11.71 -1.21
C ALA A 240 -39.38 -11.68 -1.68
N MET A 241 -38.76 -12.85 -1.88
CA MET A 241 -37.41 -12.97 -2.43
C MET A 241 -37.42 -13.02 -3.97
N GLU A 242 -38.51 -13.49 -4.59
CA GLU A 242 -38.68 -13.57 -6.04
C GLU A 242 -39.22 -12.27 -6.66
N GLU A 243 -39.98 -11.48 -5.89
CA GLU A 243 -40.31 -10.11 -6.26
C GLU A 243 -39.07 -9.20 -6.17
N VAL A 244 -38.32 -9.13 -7.26
CA VAL A 244 -37.38 -8.02 -7.51
C VAL A 244 -38.22 -6.76 -7.76
N GLU A 245 -38.69 -6.14 -6.68
CA GLU A 245 -39.21 -4.78 -6.74
C GLU A 245 -38.12 -3.87 -7.32
N PRO A 246 -38.42 -3.00 -8.30
CA PRO A 246 -37.43 -2.11 -8.93
C PRO A 246 -36.88 -1.04 -7.96
N SER A 247 -37.28 -1.06 -6.69
CA SER A 247 -36.79 -0.13 -5.68
C SER A 247 -36.71 -0.76 -4.29
N VAL A 248 -35.57 -0.54 -3.63
CA VAL A 248 -35.32 -0.94 -2.23
C VAL A 248 -36.28 -0.17 -1.30
N PRO A 249 -37.11 -0.86 -0.49
CA PRO A 249 -37.98 -0.19 0.48
C PRO A 249 -37.13 0.45 1.60
N GLY A 250 -36.95 1.77 1.54
CA GLY A 250 -36.23 2.51 2.60
C GLY A 250 -35.59 3.84 2.20
N SER A 251 -35.41 4.13 0.91
CA SER A 251 -34.75 5.38 0.49
C SER A 251 -35.76 6.49 0.10
N LYS A 252 -36.43 7.09 1.09
CA LYS A 252 -37.00 8.45 0.92
C LYS A 252 -36.00 9.58 1.24
N ARG A 253 -34.79 9.22 1.69
CA ARG A 253 -33.59 10.05 1.61
C ARG A 253 -32.45 9.16 1.16
N GLY A 254 -31.87 9.52 0.00
CA GLY A 254 -30.78 8.78 -0.61
C GLY A 254 -29.69 8.47 0.40
N GLN A 255 -29.44 7.18 0.62
CA GLN A 255 -28.16 6.75 1.15
C GLN A 255 -27.11 7.15 0.12
N THR A 256 -26.29 8.14 0.44
CA THR A 256 -25.06 8.39 -0.30
C THR A 256 -24.21 7.14 -0.20
N ALA A 257 -23.92 6.52 -1.34
CA ALA A 257 -22.95 5.43 -1.42
C ALA A 257 -21.67 5.86 -0.70
N GLN A 258 -21.40 5.26 0.46
CA GLN A 258 -20.07 5.36 1.06
C GLN A 258 -19.17 4.40 0.29
N GLY A 259 -18.71 4.88 -0.86
CA GLY A 259 -17.56 4.30 -1.53
C GLY A 259 -16.33 4.47 -0.63
N GLY A 260 -15.60 3.36 -0.47
CA GLY A 260 -14.15 3.30 -0.46
C GLY A 260 -13.36 4.24 0.46
N ALA A 261 -12.55 3.60 1.32
CA ALA A 261 -11.43 4.15 2.08
C ALA A 261 -11.81 5.02 3.29
N PHE A 262 -11.86 4.36 4.46
CA PHE A 262 -11.55 4.99 5.73
C PHE A 262 -10.17 5.67 5.66
N VAL A 263 -10.15 6.98 5.49
CA VAL A 263 -9.00 7.81 5.83
C VAL A 263 -9.10 8.10 7.32
N HIS A 264 -8.26 7.43 8.10
CA HIS A 264 -7.94 7.88 9.45
C HIS A 264 -7.15 9.20 9.35
N ALA A 265 -7.75 10.28 9.83
CA ALA A 265 -7.07 11.45 10.39
C ALA A 265 -7.99 12.16 11.37
#